data_AF-A0A397UL57-F1
#
_entry.id   AF-A0A397UL57-F1
#
_cell.length_a   1.000
_cell.length_b   1.000
_cell.length_c   1.000
_cell.angle_alpha   90.00
_cell.angle_beta   90.00
_cell.angle_gamma   90.00
#
_symmetry.space_group_name_H-M   'P 1'
#
loop_
_entity.id
_entity.type
_entity.pdbx_description
1 polymer ?
#
loop_
_entity_poly.entity_id
_entity_poly.type
_entity_poly.pdbx_seq_one_letter_code
_entity_poly.pdbx_strand_id
1 'polypeptide(L)' 'MISNKKSVITILWGKHAKEKSNFMKKGYVIKSGQPFPLNTYDRSFDNSRCFSIANEYLKKIDKKEID' A
#
# COMPACT_ATOMS: atom_id res chain seq x y z
N MET A 1 -10.36 -15.38 3.85
CA MET A 1 -10.96 -14.06 3.56
C MET A 1 -10.24 -13.04 4.44
N ILE A 2 -9.38 -12.17 3.88
CA ILE A 2 -8.64 -11.19 4.70
C ILE A 2 -9.68 -10.28 5.35
N SER A 3 -9.67 -10.32 6.67
CA SER A 3 -10.76 -9.90 7.55
C SER A 3 -11.10 -8.42 7.39
N ASN A 4 -12.38 -8.11 7.57
CA ASN A 4 -13.07 -6.82 7.43
C ASN A 4 -12.63 -5.76 8.47
N LYS A 5 -11.32 -5.63 8.70
CA LYS A 5 -10.74 -4.81 9.77
C LYS A 5 -10.32 -3.47 9.18
N LYS A 6 -10.89 -2.38 9.72
CA LYS A 6 -10.49 -0.99 9.40
C LYS A 6 -9.00 -0.73 9.61
N SER A 7 -8.31 -1.58 10.37
CA SER A 7 -6.86 -1.55 10.61
C SER A 7 -6.02 -2.30 9.58
N VAL A 8 -6.61 -2.84 8.52
CA VAL A 8 -5.86 -3.52 7.45
C VAL A 8 -5.57 -2.52 6.33
N ILE A 9 -4.28 -2.34 6.08
CA ILE A 9 -3.75 -1.55 4.98
C ILE A 9 -3.14 -2.51 3.99
N THR A 10 -3.54 -2.42 2.72
CA THR A 10 -2.92 -3.22 1.66
C THR A 10 -2.14 -2.32 0.73
N ILE A 11 -0.85 -2.63 0.58
CA ILE A 11 0.04 -1.95 -0.36
C ILE A 11 0.17 -2.80 -1.62
N LEU A 12 -0.19 -2.22 -2.76
CA LEU A 12 -0.14 -2.86 -4.07
C LEU A 12 1.05 -2.32 -4.88
N TRP A 13 2.06 -3.16 -5.04
CA TRP A 13 3.27 -2.83 -5.79
C TRP A 13 3.21 -3.33 -7.24
N GLY A 14 3.34 -2.40 -8.18
CA GLY A 14 3.39 -2.73 -9.61
C GLY A 14 2.03 -2.96 -10.26
N LYS A 15 2.03 -3.09 -11.59
CA LYS A 15 0.81 -3.13 -12.41
C LYS A 15 -0.09 -4.33 -12.07
N HIS A 16 0.50 -5.52 -11.99
CA HIS A 16 -0.23 -6.75 -11.70
C HIS A 16 -0.93 -6.72 -10.33
N ALA A 17 -0.30 -6.10 -9.32
CA ALA A 17 -0.92 -5.94 -8.01
C ALA A 17 -2.04 -4.87 -8.05
N LYS A 18 -1.82 -3.74 -8.75
CA LYS A 18 -2.81 -2.68 -8.91
C LYS A 18 -4.10 -3.18 -9.58
N GLU A 19 -4.00 -4.09 -10.56
CA GLU A 19 -5.16 -4.71 -11.22
C GLU A 19 -6.05 -5.49 -10.24
N LYS A 20 -5.46 -6.04 -9.17
CA LYS A 20 -6.20 -6.72 -8.10
C LYS A 20 -6.92 -5.77 -7.14
N SER A 21 -6.79 -4.44 -7.29
CA SER A 21 -7.48 -3.47 -6.42
C SER A 21 -8.99 -3.61 -6.46
N ASN A 22 -9.56 -4.04 -7.59
CA ASN A 22 -11.01 -4.20 -7.74
C ASN A 22 -11.59 -5.31 -6.84
N PHE A 23 -10.77 -6.26 -6.41
CA PHE A 23 -11.17 -7.32 -5.49
C PHE A 23 -11.04 -6.90 -4.01
N MET A 24 -10.35 -5.79 -3.73
CA MET A 24 -10.21 -5.25 -2.39
C MET A 24 -11.36 -4.32 -2.05
N LYS A 25 -12.46 -4.90 -1.60
CA LYS A 25 -13.68 -4.17 -1.22
C LYS A 25 -13.60 -3.50 0.17
N LYS A 26 -12.61 -3.85 1.00
CA LYS A 26 -12.57 -3.52 2.44
C LYS A 26 -11.12 -3.21 2.88
N GLY A 27 -10.91 -2.07 3.53
CA GLY A 27 -9.61 -1.60 4.03
C GLY A 27 -9.05 -0.38 3.29
N TYR A 28 -7.86 0.08 3.69
CA TYR A 28 -7.15 1.18 3.02
C TYR A 28 -6.15 0.62 2.01
N VAL A 29 -6.26 1.05 0.74
CA VAL A 29 -5.44 0.51 -0.35
C VAL A 29 -4.47 1.58 -0.84
N ILE A 30 -3.17 1.28 -0.76
CA ILE A 30 -2.09 2.14 -1.24
C ILE A 30 -1.54 1.54 -2.53
N LYS A 31 -1.51 2.31 -3.61
CA LYS A 31 -0.94 1.88 -4.90
C LYS A 31 0.45 2.49 -5.03
N SER A 32 1.46 1.66 -5.27
CA SER A 32 2.86 2.11 -5.37
C SER A 32 3.55 1.48 -6.59
N GLY A 33 4.71 2.03 -6.96
CA GLY A 33 5.61 1.42 -7.96
C GLY A 33 6.04 0.01 -7.55
N GLN A 34 6.61 -0.76 -8.48
CA GLN A 34 7.14 -2.08 -8.16
C GLN A 34 8.56 -1.96 -7.59
N PRO A 35 8.92 -2.60 -6.45
CA PRO A 35 10.24 -2.50 -5.84
C PRO A 35 11.35 -3.29 -6.56
N PHE A 36 11.35 -3.39 -7.90
CA PHE A 36 12.27 -4.29 -8.62
C PHE A 36 13.27 -3.55 -9.53
N PRO A 37 14.53 -4.02 -9.64
CA PRO A 37 15.60 -3.39 -10.44
C PRO A 37 15.38 -3.39 -11.96
N LEU A 38 14.33 -4.03 -12.47
CA LEU A 38 14.05 -4.11 -13.91
C LEU A 38 13.79 -2.75 -14.55
N ASN A 39 13.52 -1.70 -13.76
CA ASN A 39 13.33 -0.35 -14.26
C ASN A 39 14.00 0.68 -13.33
N THR A 40 15.33 0.76 -13.37
CA THR A 40 16.15 1.70 -12.58
C THR A 40 15.81 3.18 -12.82
N TYR A 41 15.12 3.49 -13.92
CA TYR A 41 14.63 4.83 -14.24
C TYR A 41 13.32 5.18 -13.53
N ASP A 42 12.51 4.17 -13.18
CA ASP A 42 11.21 4.37 -12.56
C ASP A 42 11.32 4.45 -11.04
N ARG A 43 11.47 5.69 -10.54
CA ARG A 43 11.49 6.03 -9.11
C ARG A 43 10.09 6.04 -8.47
N SER A 44 9.07 5.47 -9.12
CA SER A 44 7.71 5.43 -8.59
C SER A 44 7.59 4.65 -7.28
N PHE A 45 8.50 3.72 -6.99
CA PHE A 45 8.54 3.05 -5.68
C PHE A 45 9.12 3.99 -4.61
N ASP A 46 10.29 4.58 -4.85
CA ASP A 46 10.94 5.48 -3.88
C ASP A 46 10.11 6.72 -3.56
N ASN A 47 9.49 7.32 -4.59
CA ASN A 47 8.61 8.47 -4.42
C ASN A 47 7.20 8.11 -3.90
N SER A 48 6.85 6.82 -3.81
CA SER A 48 5.51 6.42 -3.39
C SER A 48 5.21 6.75 -1.94
N ARG A 49 6.23 6.86 -1.09
CA ARG A 49 6.11 7.03 0.37
C ARG A 49 5.08 6.08 1.00
N CYS A 50 4.95 4.87 0.43
CA CYS A 50 3.84 3.97 0.76
C CYS A 50 3.84 3.52 2.22
N PHE A 51 5.01 3.43 2.86
CA PHE A 51 5.14 3.13 4.28
C PHE A 51 4.72 4.31 5.17
N SER A 52 5.20 5.52 4.87
CA SER A 52 4.80 6.73 5.62
C SER A 52 3.29 6.99 5.52
N ILE A 53 2.72 6.83 4.32
CA ILE A 53 1.27 6.95 4.09
C ILE A 53 0.49 5.89 4.88
N ALA A 54 1.02 4.66 4.99
CA ALA A 54 0.41 3.62 5.80
C ALA A 54 0.39 4.01 7.28
N ASN A 55 1.52 4.47 7.82
CA ASN A 55 1.63 4.91 9.21
C ASN A 55 0.77 6.14 9.51
N GLU A 56 0.71 7.11 8.59
CA GLU A 56 -0.22 8.25 8.71
C GLU A 56 -1.69 7.79 8.78
N TYR A 57 -2.06 6.79 7.98
CA TYR A 57 -3.40 6.22 8.04
C TYR A 57 -3.65 5.51 9.38
N LEU A 58 -2.70 4.70 9.87
CA LEU A 58 -2.80 4.05 11.18
C LEU A 58 -3.00 5.08 12.29
N LYS A 59 -2.22 6.16 12.28
CA LYS A 59 -2.36 7.26 13.23
C LYS A 59 -3.74 7.91 13.17
N LYS A 60 -4.29 8.13 11.97
CA LYS A 60 -5.66 8.68 11.80
C LYS A 60 -6.76 7.78 12.36
N ILE A 61 -6.54 6.47 12.42
CA ILE A 61 -7.49 5.51 12.98
C ILE A 61 -7.13 5.08 14.42
N ASP A 62 -6.28 5.85 15.09
CA ASP A 62 -5.81 5.59 16.46
C ASP A 62 -5.19 4.19 16.62
N LYS A 63 -4.38 3.80 15.64
CA LYS A 63 -3.59 2.57 15.64
C LYS A 63 -2.10 2.89 15.68
N LYS A 64 -1.35 2.00 16.34
CA LYS A 64 0.09 2.05 16.40
C LYS A 64 0.68 1.93 15.00
N GLU A 65 1.66 2.77 14.70
CA GLU A 65 2.46 2.74 13.47
C GLU A 65 3.30 1.45 13.39
N ILE A 66 3.73 1.10 12.18
CA ILE A 66 4.59 -0.04 11.89
C ILE A 66 6.05 0.45 11.81
N ASP A 67 6.95 -0.26 12.48
CA ASP A 67 8.42 -0.08 12.46
C ASP A 67 9.05 -1.09 11.48
#